data_AF-A0A6L4WWW7-F1
#
_entry.id   AF-A0A6L4WWW7-F1
#
_cell.length_a   1.000
_cell.length_b   1.000
_cell.length_c   1.000
_cell.angle_alpha   90.00
_cell.angle_beta   90.00
_cell.angle_gamma   90.00
#
_symmetry.space_group_name_H-M   'P 1'
#
loop_
_entity.id
_entity.type
_entity.pdbx_description
1 polymer ?
#
loop_
_entity_poly.entity_id
_entity_poly.type
_entity_poly.pdbx_seq_one_letter_code
_entity_poly.pdbx_strand_id
1 'polypeptide(L)'
;MKKNRTAQNSTENQNQNLDSPSEVAKRVGLSLETLIADIEHTSRQSLSNAKKRTPNKYEAILMGSVAIKLGITIEDMIYLAKLKEMKND
;
A
#
# COMPACT_ATOMS: atom_id res chain seq x y z
N MET A 1 -8.57 -23.98 46.04
CA MET A 1 -8.81 -23.87 44.58
C MET A 1 -8.94 -22.40 44.18
N LYS A 2 -7.89 -21.80 43.63
CA LYS A 2 -7.95 -20.44 43.05
C LYS A 2 -7.43 -20.53 41.62
N LYS A 3 -8.25 -20.02 40.71
CA LYS A 3 -8.25 -20.30 39.27
C LYS A 3 -7.02 -19.70 38.58
N ASN A 4 -6.39 -20.51 37.74
CA ASN A 4 -5.39 -20.12 36.75
C ASN A 4 -5.96 -19.00 35.87
N ARG A 5 -5.22 -17.90 35.75
CA ARG A 5 -5.35 -16.96 34.63
C ARG A 5 -4.04 -16.99 33.87
N THR A 6 -3.97 -17.91 32.92
CA THR A 6 -2.97 -17.87 31.86
C THR A 6 -3.32 -16.67 31.00
N ALA A 7 -2.56 -15.59 31.11
CA ALA A 7 -2.61 -14.49 30.16
C ALA A 7 -2.12 -15.04 28.82
N GLN A 8 -3.06 -15.26 27.90
CA GLN A 8 -2.73 -15.52 26.50
C GLN A 8 -2.14 -14.23 25.94
N ASN A 9 -0.81 -14.18 25.85
CA ASN A 9 -0.12 -13.23 24.99
C ASN A 9 -0.45 -13.61 23.54
N SER A 10 -1.51 -13.02 23.00
CA SER A 10 -1.80 -13.00 21.58
C SER A 10 -0.76 -12.12 20.91
N THR A 11 0.40 -12.70 20.60
CA THR A 11 1.32 -12.12 19.63
C THR A 11 0.60 -12.24 18.28
N GLU A 12 -0.17 -11.22 17.91
CA GLU A 12 -0.70 -11.09 16.56
C GLU A 12 0.50 -10.97 15.62
N ASN A 13 0.86 -12.10 15.02
CA ASN A 13 1.59 -12.15 13.78
C ASN A 13 0.74 -11.36 12.76
N GLN A 14 1.01 -10.06 12.62
CA GLN A 14 0.46 -9.29 11.54
C GLN A 14 1.08 -9.83 10.25
N ASN A 15 0.38 -10.78 9.64
CA ASN A 15 0.57 -11.14 8.25
C ASN A 15 0.47 -9.82 7.47
N GLN A 16 1.61 -9.24 7.09
CA GLN A 16 1.65 -8.03 6.27
C GLN A 16 1.22 -8.41 4.85
N ASN A 17 -0.09 -8.65 4.69
CA ASN A 17 -0.74 -8.62 3.41
C ASN A 17 -0.51 -7.23 2.84
N LEU A 18 0.32 -7.17 1.79
CA LEU A 18 0.48 -5.96 1.02
C LEU A 18 -0.83 -5.74 0.28
N ASP A 19 -1.42 -4.56 0.43
CA ASP A 19 -2.64 -4.22 -0.27
C ASP A 19 -2.40 -4.26 -1.79
N SER A 20 -3.36 -4.83 -2.50
CA SER A 20 -3.43 -4.71 -3.95
C SER A 20 -3.57 -3.23 -4.36
N PRO A 21 -3.17 -2.85 -5.59
CA PRO A 21 -3.33 -1.47 -6.08
C PRO A 21 -4.77 -0.94 -5.93
N SER A 22 -5.77 -1.79 -6.12
CA SER A 22 -7.19 -1.47 -5.92
C SER A 22 -7.56 -1.19 -4.46
N GLU A 23 -6.97 -1.93 -3.51
CA GLU A 23 -7.17 -1.70 -2.07
C GLU A 23 -6.47 -0.42 -1.60
N VAL A 24 -5.28 -0.14 -2.13
CA VAL A 24 -4.59 1.14 -1.92
C VAL A 24 -5.45 2.29 -2.42
N ALA A 25 -5.99 2.22 -3.64
CA ALA A 25 -6.86 3.24 -4.23
C ALA A 25 -8.09 3.50 -3.34
N LYS A 26 -8.78 2.44 -2.90
CA LYS A 26 -9.90 2.54 -1.96
C LYS A 26 -9.51 3.24 -0.65
N ARG A 27 -8.37 2.87 -0.05
CA ARG A 27 -7.90 3.46 1.21
C ARG A 27 -7.60 4.95 1.09
N VAL A 28 -7.12 5.40 -0.08
CA VAL A 28 -6.83 6.82 -0.33
C VAL A 28 -8.05 7.58 -0.88
N GLY A 29 -9.21 6.94 -1.00
CA GLY A 29 -10.46 7.57 -1.45
C GLY A 29 -10.48 7.89 -2.94
N LEU A 30 -9.78 7.12 -3.76
CA LEU A 30 -9.71 7.29 -5.22
C LEU A 30 -10.15 6.03 -5.95
N SER A 31 -10.51 6.17 -7.23
CA SER A 31 -10.55 5.03 -8.14
C SER A 31 -9.11 4.61 -8.50
N LEU A 32 -8.92 3.36 -8.92
CA LEU A 32 -7.63 2.86 -9.38
C LEU A 32 -7.09 3.70 -10.55
N GLU A 33 -7.94 4.02 -11.53
CA GLU A 33 -7.58 4.83 -12.69
C GLU A 33 -7.09 6.24 -12.28
N THR A 34 -7.78 6.90 -11.34
CA THR A 34 -7.35 8.20 -10.84
C THR A 34 -6.04 8.12 -10.07
N LEU A 35 -5.82 7.05 -9.29
CA LEU A 35 -4.55 6.84 -8.60
C LEU A 35 -3.39 6.66 -9.60
N ILE A 36 -3.58 5.89 -10.67
CA ILE A 36 -2.58 5.69 -11.72
C ILE A 36 -2.27 7.02 -12.43
N ALA A 37 -3.30 7.76 -12.85
CA ALA A 37 -3.11 9.07 -13.49
C ALA A 37 -2.39 10.06 -12.57
N ASP A 38 -2.73 10.07 -11.27
CA ASP A 38 -2.02 10.86 -10.28
C ASP A 38 -0.54 10.42 -10.19
N ILE A 39 -0.23 9.13 -10.16
CA ILE A 39 1.15 8.62 -10.10
C ILE A 39 1.99 9.04 -11.33
N GLU A 40 1.40 8.97 -12.52
CA GLU A 40 2.07 9.28 -13.80
C GLU A 40 2.25 10.78 -14.05
N HIS A 41 1.32 11.61 -13.55
CA HIS A 41 1.25 13.03 -13.91
C HIS A 41 1.39 14.00 -12.73
N THR A 42 1.62 13.50 -11.51
CA THR A 42 1.77 14.38 -10.33
C THR A 42 2.98 15.30 -10.45
N SER A 43 2.72 16.60 -10.32
CA SER A 43 3.77 17.62 -10.16
C SER A 43 4.37 17.60 -8.75
N ARG A 44 5.61 18.11 -8.58
CA ARG A 44 6.23 18.30 -7.25
C ARG A 44 5.36 19.12 -6.30
N GLN A 45 4.66 20.14 -6.81
CA GLN A 45 3.80 21.00 -6.01
C GLN A 45 2.56 20.25 -5.52
N SER A 46 1.92 19.46 -6.39
CA SER A 46 0.79 18.61 -6.05
C SER A 46 1.16 17.57 -5.00
N LEU A 47 2.35 16.97 -5.13
CA LEU A 47 2.88 16.00 -4.16
C LEU A 47 3.14 16.64 -2.79
N SER A 48 3.74 17.83 -2.76
CA SER A 48 3.98 18.58 -1.53
C SER A 48 2.68 18.97 -0.83
N ASN A 49 1.64 19.33 -1.60
CA ASN A 49 0.32 19.63 -1.06
C ASN A 49 -0.36 18.38 -0.47
N ALA A 50 -0.24 17.23 -1.14
CA ALA A 50 -0.75 15.95 -0.65
C ALA A 50 -0.12 15.57 0.71
N LYS A 51 1.19 15.80 0.88
CA LYS A 51 1.91 15.50 2.14
C LYS A 51 1.27 16.15 3.36
N LYS A 52 0.71 17.37 3.21
CA LYS A 52 0.11 18.14 4.30
C LYS A 52 -1.38 17.82 4.51
N ARG A 53 -2.11 17.48 3.45
CA ARG A 53 -3.58 17.35 3.48
C ARG A 53 -4.04 15.91 3.61
N THR A 54 -3.35 14.99 2.95
CA THR A 54 -3.74 13.58 2.83
C THR A 54 -2.49 12.68 2.81
N PRO A 55 -1.90 12.39 3.99
CA PRO A 55 -0.66 11.61 4.11
C PRO A 55 -0.70 10.27 3.38
N ASN A 56 -1.82 9.53 3.48
CA ASN A 56 -1.98 8.23 2.81
C ASN A 56 -1.93 8.37 1.27
N LYS A 57 -2.53 9.44 0.72
CA LYS A 57 -2.47 9.72 -0.72
C LYS A 57 -1.06 10.13 -1.15
N TYR A 58 -0.36 10.89 -0.31
CA TYR A 58 1.04 11.23 -0.56
C TYR A 58 1.94 9.99 -0.64
N GLU A 59 1.81 9.06 0.32
CA GLU A 59 2.60 7.82 0.31
C GLU A 59 2.32 6.97 -0.93
N ALA A 60 1.05 6.78 -1.28
CA ALA A 60 0.66 6.01 -2.46
C ALA A 60 1.23 6.61 -3.76
N ILE A 61 1.08 7.93 -3.95
CA ILE A 61 1.61 8.60 -5.15
C ILE A 61 3.13 8.58 -5.17
N LEU A 62 3.80 8.87 -4.03
CA LEU A 62 5.25 8.87 -3.94
C LEU A 62 5.84 7.49 -4.30
N MET A 63 5.29 6.42 -3.72
CA MET A 63 5.73 5.06 -3.99
C MET A 63 5.52 4.66 -5.45
N GLY A 64 4.34 4.98 -6.01
CA GLY A 64 4.06 4.76 -7.43
C GLY A 64 5.04 5.51 -8.34
N SER A 65 5.32 6.79 -8.06
CA SER A 65 6.26 7.58 -8.86
C SER A 65 7.70 7.08 -8.75
N VAL A 66 8.12 6.57 -7.60
CA VAL A 66 9.44 5.92 -7.45
C VAL A 66 9.53 4.66 -8.29
N ALA A 67 8.49 3.81 -8.27
CA ALA A 67 8.47 2.58 -9.03
C ALA A 67 8.57 2.82 -10.55
N ILE A 68 7.80 3.78 -11.09
CA ILE A 68 7.91 4.17 -12.50
C ILE A 68 9.33 4.64 -12.85
N LYS A 69 9.97 5.43 -11.99
CA LYS A 69 11.34 5.90 -12.22
C LYS A 69 12.39 4.79 -12.23
N LEU A 70 12.12 3.69 -11.52
CA LEU A 70 12.96 2.50 -11.52
C LEU A 70 12.67 1.57 -12.72
N GLY A 71 11.75 1.96 -13.61
CA GLY A 71 11.31 1.13 -14.73
C GLY A 71 10.42 -0.03 -14.31
N ILE A 72 9.87 0.01 -13.08
CA ILE A 72 8.95 -1.01 -12.59
C ILE A 72 7.55 -0.64 -13.08
N THR A 73 7.01 -1.47 -13.95
CA THR A 73 5.65 -1.27 -14.48
C THR A 73 4.60 -1.64 -13.43
N ILE A 74 3.36 -1.19 -13.63
CA ILE A 74 2.23 -1.63 -12.80
C ILE A 74 2.06 -3.16 -12.91
N GLU A 75 2.31 -3.73 -14.08
CA GLU A 75 2.28 -5.19 -14.30
C GLU A 75 3.33 -5.92 -13.47
N ASP A 76 4.55 -5.38 -13.38
CA ASP A 76 5.61 -5.92 -12.50
C ASP A 76 5.18 -5.87 -11.04
N MET A 77 4.55 -4.78 -10.60
CA MET A 77 4.03 -4.66 -9.23
C MET A 77 2.93 -5.68 -8.95
N ILE A 78 2.00 -5.88 -9.90
CA ILE A 78 0.95 -6.91 -9.80
C ILE A 78 1.55 -8.32 -9.78
N TYR A 79 2.55 -8.58 -10.63
CA TYR A 79 3.24 -9.87 -10.69
C TYR A 79 3.97 -10.19 -9.39
N LEU A 80 4.72 -9.23 -8.84
CA LEU A 80 5.42 -9.39 -7.55
C LEU A 80 4.45 -9.63 -6.39
N ALA A 81 3.28 -8.97 -6.38
CA ALA A 81 2.24 -9.21 -5.39
C ALA A 81 1.73 -10.67 -5.45
N LYS A 82 1.38 -11.15 -6.66
CA LYS A 82 0.93 -12.54 -6.88
C LYS A 82 1.98 -13.57 -6.52
N LEU A 83 3.24 -13.34 -6.86
CA LEU A 83 4.37 -14.21 -6.49
C LEU A 83 4.53 -14.36 -4.97
N LYS A 84 4.24 -13.30 -4.23
CA LYS A 84 4.32 -13.29 -2.76
C LYS A 84 3.16 -14.09 -2.15
N GLU A 85 1.95 -13.97 -2.70
CA GLU A 85 0.79 -14.78 -2.30
C GLU A 85 1.09 -16.27 -2.47
N MET A 86 1.63 -16.66 -3.63
CA MET A 86 2.01 -18.05 -3.92
C MET A 86 3.13 -18.62 -3.03
N LYS A 87 3.94 -17.77 -2.40
CA LYS A 87 5.01 -18.19 -1.47
C LYS A 87 4.53 -18.35 -0.03
N ASN A 88 3.32 -17.87 0.28
CA ASN A 88 2.73 -17.90 1.61
C ASN A 88 1.61 -18.94 1.75
N ASP A 89 1.32 -19.71 0.69
CA ASP A 89 0.51 -20.93 0.68
C ASP A 89 1.41 -22.18 0.82
#